data_AF-A0AB39LP23-F1
#
_entry.id   AF-A0AB39LP23-F1
#
_cell.length_a   1.000
_cell.length_b   1.000
_cell.length_c   1.000
_cell.angle_alpha   90.00
_cell.angle_beta   90.00
_cell.angle_gamma   90.00
#
_symmetry.space_group_name_H-M   'P 1'
#
loop_
_entity.id
_entity.type
_entity.pdbx_description
1 polymer ?
#
loop_
_entity_poly.entity_id
_entity_poly.type
_entity_poly.pdbx_seq_one_letter_code
_entity_poly.pdbx_strand_id
1 'polypeptide(L)' 'MDFAQAVYDRRSVLGWSTAELARRAGLSEEDVEAIEESGVEPTPELVERLATALEAGPDPAPRR' A
#
# COMPACT_ATOMS: atom_id res chain seq x y z
N MET A 1 -5.93 14.18 7.38
CA MET A 1 -5.84 12.71 7.33
C MET A 1 -4.37 12.43 7.11
N ASP A 2 -3.74 11.68 8.01
CA ASP A 2 -2.31 11.35 7.92
C ASP A 2 -2.09 10.37 6.76
N PHE A 3 -0.99 10.51 6.02
CA PHE A 3 -0.70 9.66 4.84
C PHE A 3 -0.63 8.18 5.24
N ALA A 4 0.04 7.89 6.35
CA ALA A 4 0.16 6.56 6.91
C ALA A 4 -1.21 5.91 7.16
N GLN A 5 -2.13 6.66 7.79
CA GLN A 5 -3.49 6.19 8.04
C GLN A 5 -4.25 5.91 6.73
N ALA A 6 -4.08 6.76 5.71
CA ALA A 6 -4.75 6.57 4.43
C ALA A 6 -4.28 5.29 3.70
N VAL A 7 -2.97 4.98 3.79
CA VAL A 7 -2.40 3.74 3.24
C VAL A 7 -2.96 2.53 3.97
N TYR A 8 -2.93 2.55 5.31
CA TYR A 8 -3.47 1.47 6.15
C TYR A 8 -4.96 1.21 5.87
N ASP A 9 -5.77 2.27 5.86
CA ASP A 9 -7.21 2.16 5.65
C ASP A 9 -7.53 1.56 4.28
N ARG A 10 -6.87 2.04 3.23
CA ARG A 10 -7.10 1.57 1.86
C ARG A 10 -6.68 0.12 1.70
N ARG A 11 -5.50 -0.26 2.22
CA ARG A 11 -5.00 -1.64 2.22
C ARG A 11 -5.98 -2.57 2.96
N SER A 12 -6.48 -2.13 4.10
CA SER A 12 -7.44 -2.88 4.93
C SER A 12 -8.78 -3.09 4.22
N VAL A 13 -9.31 -2.06 3.53
CA VAL A 13 -10.54 -2.17 2.72
C VAL A 13 -10.38 -3.16 1.56
N LEU A 14 -9.19 -3.26 0.99
CA LEU A 14 -8.85 -4.23 -0.05
C LEU A 14 -8.63 -5.66 0.49
N GLY A 15 -8.56 -5.83 1.81
CA GLY A 15 -8.26 -7.11 2.45
C GLY A 15 -6.82 -7.58 2.25
N TRP A 16 -5.89 -6.67 1.99
CA TRP A 16 -4.49 -6.98 1.73
C TRP A 16 -3.65 -7.00 3.00
N SER A 17 -2.68 -7.92 3.09
CA SER A 17 -1.59 -7.84 4.07
C SER A 17 -0.56 -6.78 3.66
N THR A 18 0.31 -6.39 4.59
CA THR A 18 1.48 -5.53 4.35
C THR A 18 2.40 -6.15 3.29
N ALA A 19 2.72 -7.44 3.39
CA ALA A 19 3.44 -8.19 2.35
C ALA A 19 2.80 -8.07 0.95
N GLU A 20 1.48 -8.07 0.89
CA GLU A 20 0.75 -8.06 -0.38
C GLU A 20 0.75 -6.66 -1.02
N LEU A 21 0.67 -5.60 -0.22
CA LEU A 21 0.89 -4.24 -0.71
C LEU A 21 2.35 -4.03 -1.13
N ALA A 22 3.30 -4.51 -0.32
CA ALA A 22 4.74 -4.41 -0.60
C ALA A 22 5.10 -5.02 -1.95
N ARG A 23 4.62 -6.25 -2.21
CA ARG A 23 4.80 -6.95 -3.48
C ARG A 23 4.25 -6.16 -4.67
N ARG A 24 3.08 -5.53 -4.53
CA ARG A 24 2.47 -4.72 -5.61
C ARG A 24 3.18 -3.39 -5.82
N ALA A 25 3.68 -2.77 -4.76
CA ALA A 25 4.38 -1.49 -4.80
C ALA A 25 5.88 -1.63 -5.15
N GLY A 26 6.42 -2.85 -5.18
CA GLY A 26 7.85 -3.09 -5.35
C GLY A 26 8.68 -2.64 -4.15
N LEU A 27 8.12 -2.79 -2.94
CA LEU A 27 8.72 -2.47 -1.65
C LEU A 27 8.94 -3.75 -0.83
N SER A 28 9.67 -3.65 0.27
CA SER A 28 9.71 -4.71 1.28
C SER A 28 8.49 -4.62 2.22
N GLU A 29 8.18 -5.71 2.91
CA GLU A 29 7.12 -5.71 3.93
C GLU A 29 7.44 -4.74 5.08
N GLU A 30 8.69 -4.69 5.51
CA GLU A 30 9.19 -3.75 6.53
C GLU A 30 9.05 -2.29 6.08
N ASP A 31 9.28 -1.97 4.80
CA ASP A 31 9.05 -0.61 4.28
C ASP A 31 7.57 -0.21 4.43
N VAL A 32 6.64 -1.12 4.15
CA VAL A 32 5.20 -0.85 4.26
C VAL A 32 4.78 -0.68 5.72
N GLU A 33 5.28 -1.51 6.62
CA GLU A 33 5.07 -1.36 8.07
C GLU A 33 5.58 0.00 8.55
N ALA A 34 6.82 0.36 8.19
CA ALA A 34 7.40 1.65 8.54
C ALA A 34 6.57 2.82 7.98
N ILE A 35 6.04 2.73 6.77
CA ILE A 35 5.20 3.77 6.17
C ILE A 35 3.90 3.94 6.95
N GLU A 36 3.23 2.84 7.33
CA GLU A 36 1.96 2.87 8.06
C GLU A 36 2.11 3.29 9.53
N GLU A 37 3.32 3.18 10.08
CA GLU A 37 3.66 3.63 11.44
C GLU A 37 4.32 5.02 11.47
N SER A 38 4.86 5.49 10.33
CA SER A 38 5.56 6.77 10.24
C SER A 38 4.60 7.95 10.16
N GLY A 39 4.87 9.00 10.93
CA GLY A 39 4.26 10.32 10.76
C GLY A 39 5.11 11.26 9.89
N VAL A 40 5.99 10.71 9.03
CA VAL A 40 6.91 11.51 8.20
C VAL A 40 6.29 11.74 6.83
N GLU A 41 6.49 12.93 6.28
CA GLU A 41 6.02 13.27 4.94
C GLU A 41 6.71 12.37 3.89
N PRO A 42 5.94 11.60 3.10
CA PRO A 42 6.50 10.72 2.07
C PRO A 42 7.07 11.53 0.89
N THR A 43 8.01 10.95 0.15
CA THR A 43 8.44 11.56 -1.12
C THR A 43 7.34 11.40 -2.19
N PRO A 44 7.25 12.31 -3.17
CA PRO A 44 6.29 12.19 -4.26
C PRO A 44 6.35 10.84 -5.00
N GLU A 45 7.56 10.31 -5.20
CA GLU A 45 7.77 9.03 -5.88
C GLU A 45 7.17 7.86 -5.08
N LEU A 46 7.25 7.91 -3.74
CA LEU A 46 6.66 6.90 -2.88
C LEU A 46 5.13 6.97 -2.93
N VAL A 47 4.58 8.18 -2.93
CA VAL A 47 3.13 8.41 -3.05
C VAL A 47 2.60 7.82 -4.36
N GLU A 48 3.25 8.11 -5.49
CA GLU A 48 2.84 7.59 -6.81
C GLU A 48 2.88 6.05 -6.88
N ARG A 49 3.94 5.44 -6.32
CA ARG A 49 4.09 3.99 -6.25
C ARG A 49 2.96 3.33 -5.46
N LEU A 50 2.67 3.85 -4.27
CA LEU A 50 1.61 3.33 -3.41
C LEU A 50 0.23 3.57 -4.00
N ALA A 51 -0.03 4.76 -4.56
CA ALA A 51 -1.29 5.07 -5.23
C ALA A 51 -1.55 4.09 -6.38
N THR A 52 -0.56 3.86 -7.25
CA THR A 52 -0.65 2.90 -8.36
C THR A 52 -0.96 1.48 -7.85
N ALA A 53 -0.27 1.04 -6.78
CA ALA A 53 -0.49 -0.28 -6.20
C ALA A 53 -1.91 -0.42 -5.60
N LEU A 54 -2.43 0.62 -4.94
CA LEU A 54 -3.74 0.62 -4.26
C LEU A 54 -4.93 0.86 -5.20
N GLU A 55 -4.69 1.42 -6.39
CA GLU A 55 -5.69 1.59 -7.46
C GLU A 55 -5.94 0.32 -8.26
N ALA A 56 -4.97 -0.60 -8.33
CA ALA A 56 -5.06 -1.83 -9.12
C ALA A 56 -6.25 -2.75 -8.73
N GLY A 57 -6.84 -2.55 -7.54
CA GLY A 57 -7.99 -3.33 -7.07
C GLY A 57 -7.61 -4.80 -6.80
N PRO A 58 -8.54 -5.61 -6.25
CA PRO A 58 -8.27 -7.03 -6.02
C PRO A 58 -7.86 -7.71 -7.33
N ASP A 59 -6.82 -8.55 -7.27
CA ASP A 59 -6.34 -9.33 -8.41
C ASP A 59 -7.55 -10.02 -9.07
N PRO A 60 -7.80 -9.84 -10.39
CA PRO A 60 -8.89 -10.53 -11.05
C PRO A 60 -8.65 -12.03 -10.87
N ALA A 61 -9.42 -12.64 -9.95
CA ALA A 61 -9.36 -14.06 -9.67
C ALA A 61 -9.29 -14.83 -11.00
N PRO A 62 -8.45 -15.89 -11.10
CA PRO A 62 -8.33 -16.63 -12.34
C PRO A 62 -9.72 -17.05 -12.77
N ARG A 63 -10.15 -16.58 -13.96
CA ARG A 63 -11.43 -16.98 -14.56
C ARG A 63 -11.38 -18.50 -14.70
N ARG A 64 -12.10 -19.21 -13.83
CA ARG A 64 -12.30 -20.66 -13.93
C ARG A 64 -13.20 -21.00 -15.12
#